data_AF-A0A2M8H0C4-F1
#
_entry.id   AF-A0A2M8H0C4-F1
#
_cell.length_a   1.000
_cell.length_b   1.000
_cell.length_c   1.000
_cell.angle_alpha   90.00
_cell.angle_beta   90.00
_cell.angle_gamma   90.00
#
_symmetry.space_group_name_H-M   'P 1'
#
loop_
_entity.id
_entity.type
_entity.pdbx_description
1 polymer ?
#
loop_
_entity_poly.entity_id
_entity_poly.type
_entity_poly.pdbx_seq_one_letter_code
_entity_poly.pdbx_strand_id
1 'polypeptide(L)'
;MIKRRIPALMLALTPFWLSASISAEELQQVDPVVAIDAKIDQKKADIDAVNEEYASESATLKQLQQNQDALQREAGELEAKRNRSKSTLDKQYARLLDDPETDLSSFQKQYQDAWKAVKDNQSDTLTNRQNITESEMRLSQIKQKKARFVNEFENLKESRIDARVKRISAELRESDVLETSYTTTCSTTMTLGECVSQGKYLTKQKAVKTFKDKLLSSLTESTLARQNLEGVQLNIHVQESQIIKSGFSGDNTYSTQMQAQLQAKPELAAACSLLNVESRYCLKGQVQSRKDKDKQWANVTVRSDQYNDAVTIDGVKYGSTPVEIVLPTGRHQVTVSKDGYETYNRVISINSNDTVWVKLMPNKEG
;
A
#
# COMPACT_ATOMS: atom_id res chain seq x y z
N MET A 1 43.87 -39.02 50.51
CA MET A 1 43.38 -40.41 50.64
C MET A 1 42.13 -40.39 51.51
N ILE A 2 40.98 -40.81 50.99
CA ILE A 2 39.93 -41.62 51.67
C ILE A 2 38.71 -41.66 50.74
N LYS A 3 38.38 -42.89 50.35
CA LYS A 3 37.26 -43.31 49.49
C LYS A 3 35.94 -43.24 50.26
N ARG A 4 34.82 -42.92 49.59
CA ARG A 4 33.45 -43.40 49.90
C ARG A 4 32.57 -43.21 48.65
N ARG A 5 32.35 -44.28 47.88
CA ARG A 5 31.19 -45.20 47.89
C ARG A 5 29.94 -44.58 47.26
N ILE A 6 29.76 -44.89 45.97
CA ILE A 6 28.51 -44.76 45.22
C ILE A 6 27.75 -46.09 45.40
N PRO A 7 26.47 -46.10 45.84
CA PRO A 7 25.63 -47.27 45.67
C PRO A 7 25.00 -47.24 44.27
N ALA A 8 25.22 -48.33 43.55
CA ALA A 8 24.50 -48.64 42.33
C ALA A 8 23.03 -48.86 42.66
N LEU A 9 22.15 -48.08 42.04
CA LEU A 9 20.73 -48.35 41.97
C LEU A 9 20.36 -48.53 40.50
N MET A 10 20.30 -49.79 40.09
CA MET A 10 19.67 -50.23 38.84
C MET A 10 18.19 -49.89 38.92
N LEU A 11 17.70 -49.04 38.02
CA LEU A 11 16.27 -48.87 37.77
C LEU A 11 16.00 -49.03 36.28
N ALA A 12 15.15 -50.01 36.00
CA ALA A 12 14.75 -50.54 34.71
C ALA A 12 14.51 -49.46 33.63
N LEU A 13 15.19 -49.62 32.49
CA LEU A 13 14.85 -48.97 31.23
C LEU A 13 13.64 -49.69 30.62
N THR A 14 12.46 -49.09 30.76
CA THR A 14 11.32 -49.35 29.89
C THR A 14 11.40 -48.39 28.69
N PRO A 15 11.19 -48.86 27.44
CA PRO A 15 11.12 -47.97 26.30
C PRO A 15 9.70 -47.40 26.23
N PHE A 16 9.41 -46.35 27.00
CA PHE A 16 8.26 -45.51 26.67
C PHE A 16 8.62 -44.71 25.41
N TRP A 17 8.16 -45.22 24.27
CA TRP A 17 7.96 -44.43 23.07
C TRP A 17 6.94 -43.34 23.41
N LEU A 18 7.41 -42.24 23.98
CA LEU A 18 6.73 -40.96 23.88
C LEU A 18 6.95 -40.50 22.45
N SER A 19 6.05 -40.91 21.57
CA SER A 19 5.76 -40.15 20.36
C SER A 19 5.36 -38.76 20.82
N ALA A 20 6.32 -37.83 20.81
CA ALA A 20 5.99 -36.42 20.79
C ALA A 20 5.16 -36.24 19.52
N SER A 21 3.86 -36.09 19.69
CA SER A 21 2.98 -35.55 18.66
C SER A 21 3.49 -34.14 18.40
N ILE A 22 4.44 -34.02 17.47
CA ILE A 22 4.69 -32.76 16.79
C ILE A 22 3.40 -32.54 16.02
N SER A 23 2.48 -31.78 16.62
CA SER A 23 1.47 -31.09 15.84
C SER A 23 2.25 -30.27 14.83
N ALA A 24 2.29 -30.74 13.60
CA ALA A 24 2.60 -29.90 12.47
C ALA A 24 1.49 -28.86 12.47
N GLU A 25 1.76 -27.73 13.14
CA GLU A 25 1.00 -26.52 12.92
C GLU A 25 1.16 -26.23 11.44
N GLU A 26 0.11 -26.53 10.70
CA GLU A 26 -0.05 -26.14 9.31
C GLU A 26 0.26 -24.65 9.29
N LEU A 27 1.44 -24.29 8.78
CA LEU A 27 1.86 -22.90 8.56
C LEU A 27 0.84 -22.31 7.60
N GLN A 28 -0.28 -21.82 8.12
CA GLN A 28 -1.17 -20.92 7.43
C GLN A 28 -0.28 -19.75 7.03
N GLN A 29 0.09 -19.71 5.75
CA GLN A 29 0.77 -18.56 5.16
C GLN A 29 -0.22 -17.41 5.26
N VAL A 30 -0.20 -16.70 6.39
CA VAL A 30 -1.00 -15.50 6.59
C VAL A 30 -0.55 -14.50 5.53
N ASP A 31 -1.50 -14.00 4.75
CA ASP A 31 -1.25 -12.95 3.76
C ASP A 31 -0.45 -11.82 4.43
N PRO A 32 0.75 -11.48 3.91
CA PRO A 32 1.59 -10.44 4.48
C PRO A 32 0.88 -9.10 4.67
N VAL A 33 -0.10 -8.76 3.82
CA VAL A 33 -0.88 -7.53 3.95
C VAL A 33 -1.78 -7.60 5.19
N VAL A 34 -2.45 -8.72 5.42
CA VAL A 34 -3.33 -8.92 6.59
C VAL A 34 -2.51 -8.90 7.89
N ALA A 35 -1.33 -9.52 7.89
CA ALA A 35 -0.44 -9.49 9.04
C ALA A 35 0.07 -8.06 9.36
N ILE A 36 0.29 -7.22 8.34
CA ILE A 36 0.65 -5.81 8.54
C ILE A 36 -0.56 -5.00 9.01
N ASP A 37 -1.76 -5.27 8.49
CA ASP A 37 -2.99 -4.58 8.88
C ASP A 37 -3.28 -4.78 10.37
N ALA A 38 -3.13 -6.01 10.89
CA ALA A 38 -3.24 -6.27 12.33
C ALA A 38 -2.23 -5.47 13.17
N LYS A 39 -1.00 -5.29 12.67
CA LYS A 39 0.03 -4.46 13.35
C LYS A 39 -0.31 -2.97 13.30
N ILE A 40 -0.89 -2.49 12.20
CA ILE A 40 -1.36 -1.11 12.03
C ILE A 40 -2.48 -0.83 13.03
N ASP A 41 -3.44 -1.73 13.16
CA ASP A 41 -4.57 -1.60 14.08
C ASP A 41 -4.09 -1.58 15.54
N GLN A 42 -3.20 -2.51 15.90
CA GLN A 42 -2.58 -2.50 17.23
C GLN A 42 -1.82 -1.19 17.50
N LYS A 43 -1.02 -0.73 16.54
CA LYS A 43 -0.24 0.50 16.72
C LYS A 43 -1.14 1.74 16.81
N LYS A 44 -2.27 1.75 16.11
CA LYS A 44 -3.28 2.79 16.24
C LYS A 44 -3.89 2.81 17.64
N ALA A 45 -4.25 1.64 18.19
CA ALA A 45 -4.70 1.54 19.57
C ALA A 45 -3.63 2.00 20.59
N ASP A 46 -2.36 1.66 20.37
CA ASP A 46 -1.24 2.14 21.20
C ASP A 46 -1.12 3.68 21.17
N ILE A 47 -1.31 4.30 20.00
CA ILE A 47 -1.29 5.77 19.82
C ILE A 47 -2.46 6.42 20.56
N ASP A 48 -3.65 5.84 20.44
CA ASP A 48 -4.86 6.35 21.09
C ASP A 48 -4.72 6.28 22.63
N ALA A 49 -4.23 5.16 23.17
CA ALA A 49 -3.95 5.01 24.59
C ALA A 49 -2.91 6.04 25.09
N VAL A 50 -1.85 6.32 24.32
CA VAL A 50 -0.85 7.34 24.67
C VAL A 50 -1.42 8.76 24.57
N ASN A 51 -2.39 9.01 23.69
CA ASN A 51 -3.09 10.30 23.62
C ASN A 51 -3.94 10.54 24.87
N GLU A 52 -4.60 9.50 25.38
CA GLU A 52 -5.35 9.55 26.64
C GLU A 52 -4.41 9.77 27.84
N GLU A 53 -3.28 9.05 27.89
CA GLU A 53 -2.22 9.23 28.90
C GLU A 53 -1.70 10.68 28.89
N TYR A 54 -1.44 11.23 27.69
CA TYR A 54 -1.04 12.63 27.52
C TYR A 54 -2.10 13.62 28.02
N ALA A 55 -3.37 13.39 27.68
CA ALA A 55 -4.46 14.28 28.08
C ALA A 55 -4.63 14.29 29.61
N SER A 56 -4.54 13.12 30.25
CA SER A 56 -4.60 12.97 31.70
C SER A 56 -3.44 13.69 32.40
N GLU A 57 -2.20 13.44 31.98
CA GLU A 57 -1.03 14.08 32.59
C GLU A 57 -1.02 15.60 32.34
N SER A 58 -1.49 16.06 31.17
CA SER A 58 -1.63 17.49 30.87
C SER A 58 -2.67 18.17 31.78
N ALA A 59 -3.73 17.46 32.18
CA ALA A 59 -4.69 17.97 33.15
C ALA A 59 -4.10 18.04 34.56
N THR A 60 -3.31 17.03 34.95
CA THR A 60 -2.56 17.01 36.22
C THR A 60 -1.59 18.19 36.31
N LEU A 61 -0.78 18.43 35.27
CA LEU A 61 0.14 19.57 35.23
C LEU A 61 -0.61 20.90 35.40
N LYS A 62 -1.75 21.05 34.71
CA LYS A 62 -2.59 22.26 34.82
C LYS A 62 -3.12 22.45 36.24
N GLN A 63 -3.54 21.39 36.92
CA GLN A 63 -3.99 21.46 38.31
C GLN A 63 -2.84 21.87 39.25
N LEU A 64 -1.65 21.31 39.06
CA LEU A 64 -0.46 21.65 39.86
C LEU A 64 -0.06 23.12 39.67
N GLN A 65 -0.15 23.64 38.44
CA GLN A 65 0.07 25.06 38.14
C GLN A 65 -0.95 25.96 38.85
N GLN A 66 -2.24 25.59 38.83
CA GLN A 66 -3.27 26.34 39.55
C GLN A 66 -3.04 26.32 41.07
N ASN A 67 -2.64 25.17 41.62
CA ASN A 67 -2.27 25.06 43.03
C ASN A 67 -1.04 25.91 43.36
N GLN A 68 -0.06 26.00 42.45
CA GLN A 68 1.12 26.85 42.61
C GLN A 68 0.72 28.33 42.75
N ASP A 69 -0.19 28.79 41.90
CA ASP A 69 -0.70 30.16 41.93
C ASP A 69 -1.55 30.44 43.19
N ALA A 70 -2.26 29.44 43.69
CA ALA A 70 -2.99 29.55 44.96
C ALA A 70 -2.04 29.67 46.15
N LEU A 71 -1.02 28.80 46.24
CA LEU A 71 -0.01 28.83 47.30
C LEU A 71 0.77 30.16 47.31
N GLN A 72 1.08 30.72 46.13
CA GLN A 72 1.74 32.03 46.03
C GLN A 72 0.87 33.19 46.53
N ARG A 73 -0.44 33.14 46.29
CA ARG A 73 -1.37 34.16 46.83
C ARG A 73 -1.46 34.05 48.35
N GLU A 74 -1.62 32.83 48.86
CA GLU A 74 -1.65 32.55 50.30
C GLU A 74 -0.34 32.98 50.99
N ALA A 75 0.81 32.77 50.34
CA ALA A 75 2.11 33.20 50.85
C ALA A 75 2.13 34.70 51.17
N GLY A 76 1.57 35.53 50.27
CA GLY A 76 1.46 36.98 50.48
C GLY A 76 0.58 37.36 51.68
N GLU A 77 -0.54 36.65 51.87
CA GLU A 77 -1.46 36.86 53.00
C GLU A 77 -0.83 36.45 54.33
N LEU A 78 -0.17 35.29 54.37
CA LEU A 78 0.55 34.78 55.54
C LEU A 78 1.71 35.69 55.93
N GLU A 79 2.47 36.18 54.94
CA GLU A 79 3.56 37.14 55.15
C GLU A 79 3.04 38.45 55.76
N ALA A 80 1.91 38.97 55.24
CA ALA A 80 1.25 40.13 55.81
C ALA A 80 0.78 39.89 57.26
N LYS A 81 0.20 38.72 57.56
CA LYS A 81 -0.23 38.33 58.91
C LYS A 81 0.95 38.20 59.88
N ARG A 82 2.07 37.64 59.42
CA ARG A 82 3.32 37.59 60.19
C ARG A 82 3.88 38.98 60.47
N ASN A 83 3.87 39.88 59.48
CA ASN A 83 4.33 41.26 59.68
C ASN A 83 3.44 42.03 60.66
N ARG A 84 2.13 41.84 60.60
CA ARG A 84 1.17 42.45 61.55
C ARG A 84 1.39 41.92 62.97
N SER A 85 1.47 40.59 63.16
CA SER A 85 1.71 39.99 64.48
C SER A 85 3.06 40.39 65.06
N LYS A 86 4.12 40.48 64.23
CA LYS A 86 5.42 41.03 64.63
C LYS A 86 5.29 42.47 65.13
N SER A 87 4.67 43.34 64.35
CA SER A 87 4.50 44.75 64.75
C SER A 87 3.70 44.89 66.05
N THR A 88 2.68 44.07 66.26
CA THR A 88 1.91 44.04 67.51
C THR A 88 2.77 43.56 68.67
N LEU A 89 3.55 42.50 68.49
CA LEU A 89 4.45 41.95 69.52
C LEU A 89 5.52 42.97 69.91
N ASP A 90 6.15 43.64 68.93
CA ASP A 90 7.16 44.68 69.15
C ASP A 90 6.60 45.85 69.98
N LYS A 91 5.33 46.24 69.74
CA LYS A 91 4.63 47.27 70.53
C LYS A 91 4.42 46.84 71.98
N GLN A 92 4.11 45.56 72.25
CA GLN A 92 3.96 45.07 73.63
C GLN A 92 5.32 44.99 74.34
N TYR A 93 6.38 44.58 73.64
CA TYR A 93 7.73 44.64 74.20
C TYR A 93 8.14 46.05 74.61
N ALA A 94 7.81 47.07 73.82
CA ALA A 94 8.11 48.46 74.17
C ALA A 94 7.40 48.93 75.45
N ARG A 95 6.19 48.43 75.73
CA ARG A 95 5.41 48.79 76.93
C ARG A 95 5.96 48.22 78.22
N LEU A 96 6.76 47.15 78.17
CA LEU A 96 7.41 46.59 79.37
C LEU A 96 8.36 47.57 80.05
N LEU A 97 8.84 48.59 79.33
CA LEU A 97 9.64 49.66 79.90
C LEU A 97 8.84 50.52 80.90
N ASP A 98 7.53 50.61 80.70
CA ASP A 98 6.61 51.41 81.52
C ASP A 98 5.76 50.54 82.47
N ASP A 99 5.44 49.29 82.09
CA ASP A 99 4.65 48.33 82.87
C ASP A 99 5.26 46.90 82.83
N PRO A 100 6.04 46.51 83.86
CA PRO A 100 6.75 45.24 83.90
C PRO A 100 5.85 44.00 84.13
N GLU A 101 4.57 44.16 84.48
CA GLU A 101 3.64 43.02 84.66
C GLU A 101 2.90 42.61 83.37
N THR A 102 3.18 43.27 82.23
CA THR A 102 2.52 42.97 80.95
C THR A 102 2.76 41.53 80.46
N ASP A 103 1.70 40.74 80.25
CA ASP A 103 1.79 39.37 79.69
C ASP A 103 2.00 39.36 78.17
N LEU A 104 3.12 38.79 77.72
CA LEU A 104 3.48 38.65 76.31
C LEU A 104 3.13 37.30 75.70
N SER A 105 2.76 36.30 76.50
CA SER A 105 2.69 34.90 76.08
C SER A 105 1.76 34.69 74.88
N SER A 106 0.60 35.35 74.89
CA SER A 106 -0.38 35.29 73.81
C SER A 106 0.14 35.91 72.50
N PHE A 107 0.86 37.03 72.57
CA PHE A 107 1.43 37.72 71.41
C PHE A 107 2.63 36.97 70.82
N GLN A 108 3.48 36.40 71.68
CA GLN A 108 4.57 35.52 71.27
C GLN A 108 4.04 34.30 70.52
N LYS A 109 3.00 33.66 71.06
CA LYS A 109 2.34 32.52 70.40
C LYS A 109 1.74 32.90 69.06
N GLN A 110 1.02 34.02 68.95
CA GLN A 110 0.46 34.48 67.67
C GLN A 110 1.53 34.71 66.60
N TYR A 111 2.68 35.29 66.97
CA TYR A 111 3.80 35.47 66.06
C TYR A 111 4.43 34.13 65.65
N GLN A 112 4.65 33.22 66.61
CA GLN A 112 5.16 31.87 66.35
C GLN A 112 4.25 31.08 65.40
N ASP A 113 2.93 31.13 65.61
CA ASP A 113 1.93 30.48 64.75
C ASP A 113 1.92 31.08 63.34
N ALA A 114 2.00 32.41 63.22
CA ALA A 114 2.08 33.08 61.91
C ALA A 114 3.39 32.76 61.17
N TRP A 115 4.51 32.69 61.89
CA TRP A 115 5.79 32.29 61.32
C TRP A 115 5.80 30.83 60.87
N LYS A 116 5.21 29.94 61.68
CA LYS A 116 5.03 28.52 61.31
C LYS A 116 4.19 28.38 60.04
N ALA A 117 3.07 29.09 59.94
CA ALA A 117 2.23 29.05 58.75
C ALA A 117 2.98 29.51 57.47
N VAL A 118 3.80 30.57 57.56
CA VAL A 118 4.66 30.98 56.43
C VAL A 118 5.64 29.87 56.06
N LYS A 119 6.27 29.22 57.03
CA LYS A 119 7.21 28.13 56.79
C LYS A 119 6.54 26.90 56.17
N ASP A 120 5.36 26.54 56.65
CA ASP A 120 4.58 25.41 56.13
C ASP A 120 4.19 25.69 54.65
N ASN A 121 3.67 26.87 54.33
CA ASN A 121 3.36 27.27 52.95
C ASN A 121 4.61 27.32 52.03
N GLN A 122 5.79 27.71 52.56
CA GLN A 122 7.06 27.64 51.82
C GLN A 122 7.43 26.18 51.48
N SER A 123 7.24 25.26 52.42
CA SER A 123 7.46 23.83 52.21
C SER A 123 6.49 23.25 51.16
N ASP A 124 5.21 23.60 51.25
CA ASP A 124 4.18 23.17 50.30
C ASP A 124 4.46 23.72 48.90
N THR A 125 4.91 24.98 48.80
CA THR A 125 5.34 25.62 47.55
C THR A 125 6.50 24.89 46.90
N LEU A 126 7.51 24.47 47.68
CA LEU A 126 8.65 23.71 47.17
C LEU A 126 8.21 22.32 46.69
N THR A 127 7.36 21.66 47.46
CA THR A 127 6.82 20.32 47.13
C THR A 127 5.99 20.38 45.85
N ASN A 128 5.09 21.36 45.72
CA ASN A 128 4.28 21.52 44.51
C ASN A 128 5.13 21.86 43.28
N ARG A 129 6.18 22.69 43.45
CA ARG A 129 7.15 22.96 42.37
C ARG A 129 7.87 21.68 41.92
N GLN A 130 8.29 20.82 42.85
CA GLN A 130 8.89 19.53 42.51
C GLN A 130 7.91 18.65 41.71
N ASN A 131 6.65 18.57 42.14
CA ASN A 131 5.61 17.82 41.43
C ASN A 131 5.36 18.36 40.00
N ILE A 132 5.40 19.69 39.82
CA ILE A 132 5.31 20.31 38.48
C ILE A 132 6.45 19.82 37.60
N THR A 133 7.69 19.90 38.08
CA THR A 133 8.87 19.45 37.33
C THR A 133 8.79 17.96 37.00
N GLU A 134 8.33 17.12 37.93
CA GLU A 134 8.14 15.70 37.67
C GLU A 134 7.08 15.44 36.60
N SER A 135 5.94 16.14 36.67
CA SER A 135 4.87 16.04 35.68
C SER A 135 5.31 16.53 34.29
N GLU A 136 6.09 17.60 34.21
CA GLU A 136 6.70 18.07 32.95
C GLU A 136 7.65 17.02 32.34
N MET A 137 8.46 16.36 33.17
CA MET A 137 9.33 15.26 32.72
C MET A 137 8.51 14.09 32.19
N ARG A 138 7.43 13.68 32.89
CA ARG A 138 6.52 12.62 32.43
C ARG A 138 5.86 12.98 31.09
N LEU A 139 5.37 14.22 30.94
CA LEU A 139 4.82 14.70 29.67
C LEU A 139 5.85 14.66 28.53
N SER A 140 7.11 14.99 28.80
CA SER A 140 8.19 14.88 27.82
C SER A 140 8.38 13.42 27.38
N GLN A 141 8.41 12.47 28.32
CA GLN A 141 8.53 11.04 28.02
C GLN A 141 7.33 10.52 27.20
N ILE A 142 6.10 10.90 27.57
CA ILE A 142 4.87 10.55 26.84
C ILE A 142 4.92 11.10 25.41
N LYS A 143 5.38 12.35 25.21
CA LYS A 143 5.57 12.94 23.87
C LYS A 143 6.58 12.15 23.02
N GLN A 144 7.70 11.73 23.61
CA GLN A 144 8.69 10.92 22.91
C GLN A 144 8.14 9.52 22.54
N LYS A 145 7.43 8.88 23.47
CA LYS A 145 6.73 7.60 23.24
C LYS A 145 5.72 7.71 22.10
N LYS A 146 4.91 8.77 22.10
CA LYS A 146 3.97 9.09 21.01
C LYS A 146 4.68 9.25 19.67
N ALA A 147 5.75 10.04 19.62
CA ALA A 147 6.50 10.27 18.39
C ALA A 147 7.10 8.96 17.83
N ARG A 148 7.59 8.09 18.70
CA ARG A 148 8.06 6.75 18.33
C ARG A 148 6.94 5.91 17.73
N PHE A 149 5.78 5.83 18.37
CA PHE A 149 4.64 5.05 17.86
C PHE A 149 4.12 5.59 16.53
N VAL A 150 4.07 6.92 16.35
CA VAL A 150 3.70 7.55 15.09
C VAL A 150 4.69 7.19 13.98
N ASN A 151 6.00 7.22 14.25
CA ASN A 151 7.01 6.81 13.27
C ASN A 151 6.88 5.32 12.90
N GLU A 152 6.73 4.43 13.90
CA GLU A 152 6.47 3.01 13.66
C GLU A 152 5.19 2.78 12.81
N PHE A 153 4.14 3.55 13.06
CA PHE A 153 2.89 3.51 12.30
C PHE A 153 3.05 3.95 10.85
N GLU A 154 3.78 5.04 10.57
CA GLU A 154 4.06 5.47 9.20
C GLU A 154 4.94 4.45 8.46
N ASN A 155 5.93 3.86 9.12
CA ASN A 155 6.74 2.79 8.53
C ASN A 155 5.90 1.53 8.20
N LEU A 156 4.91 1.20 9.03
CA LEU A 156 3.98 0.11 8.74
C LEU A 156 3.09 0.42 7.54
N LYS A 157 2.62 1.67 7.37
CA LYS A 157 1.87 2.08 6.17
C LYS A 157 2.70 1.95 4.90
N GLU A 158 3.94 2.40 4.92
CA GLU A 158 4.87 2.25 3.79
C GLU A 158 5.11 0.75 3.47
N SER A 159 5.31 -0.06 4.52
CA SER A 159 5.46 -1.52 4.39
C SER A 159 4.21 -2.20 3.85
N ARG A 160 3.03 -1.71 4.22
CA ARG A 160 1.73 -2.21 3.71
C ARG A 160 1.61 -1.98 2.22
N ILE A 161 1.99 -0.80 1.72
CA ILE A 161 1.95 -0.50 0.28
C ILE A 161 2.91 -1.44 -0.46
N ASP A 162 4.13 -1.62 0.06
CA ASP A 162 5.12 -2.54 -0.50
C ASP A 162 4.59 -3.99 -0.57
N ALA A 163 3.95 -4.47 0.51
CA ALA A 163 3.35 -5.80 0.56
C ALA A 163 2.19 -5.95 -0.45
N ARG A 164 1.32 -4.94 -0.58
CA ARG A 164 0.23 -4.92 -1.57
C ARG A 164 0.76 -5.01 -2.99
N VAL A 165 1.78 -4.21 -3.32
CA VAL A 165 2.43 -4.23 -4.64
C VAL A 165 3.04 -5.60 -4.94
N LYS A 166 3.75 -6.20 -3.97
CA LYS A 166 4.33 -7.54 -4.12
C LYS A 166 3.28 -8.61 -4.35
N ARG A 167 2.17 -8.55 -3.59
CA ARG A 167 1.03 -9.46 -3.71
C ARG A 167 0.41 -9.38 -5.12
N ILE A 168 0.01 -8.19 -5.56
CA ILE A 168 -0.55 -8.00 -6.91
C ILE A 168 0.46 -8.39 -8.00
N SER A 169 1.75 -8.08 -7.83
CA SER A 169 2.79 -8.49 -8.78
C SER A 169 2.93 -10.01 -8.91
N ALA A 170 2.75 -10.76 -7.82
CA ALA A 170 2.77 -12.21 -7.83
C ALA A 170 1.49 -12.78 -8.48
N GLU A 171 0.32 -12.28 -8.11
CA GLU A 171 -0.98 -12.69 -8.68
C GLU A 171 -1.03 -12.45 -10.20
N LEU A 172 -0.51 -11.31 -10.68
CA LEU A 172 -0.49 -10.99 -12.11
C LEU A 172 0.41 -11.89 -12.96
N ARG A 173 1.32 -12.68 -12.37
CA ARG A 173 2.25 -13.56 -13.09
C ARG A 173 1.75 -14.99 -13.19
N GLU A 174 0.56 -15.27 -12.68
CA GLU A 174 -0.07 -16.58 -12.74
C GLU A 174 -0.28 -17.01 -14.21
N SER A 175 -0.11 -18.30 -14.44
CA SER A 175 -0.38 -18.94 -15.73
C SER A 175 -1.63 -19.80 -15.61
N ASP A 176 -2.44 -19.84 -16.66
CA ASP A 176 -3.67 -20.62 -16.67
C ASP A 176 -3.86 -21.34 -18.01
N VAL A 177 -4.60 -22.45 -17.97
CA VAL A 177 -4.98 -23.20 -19.15
C VAL A 177 -6.47 -23.02 -19.37
N LEU A 178 -6.82 -22.43 -20.52
CA LEU A 178 -8.20 -22.10 -20.84
C LEU A 178 -8.65 -22.79 -22.12
N GLU A 179 -9.84 -23.34 -22.07
CA GLU A 179 -10.54 -23.85 -23.23
C GLU A 179 -11.55 -22.81 -23.72
N THR A 180 -11.44 -22.41 -24.98
CA THR A 180 -12.37 -21.46 -25.59
C THR A 180 -12.84 -21.94 -26.95
N SER A 181 -14.07 -21.56 -27.30
CA SER A 181 -14.66 -21.81 -28.61
C SER A 181 -15.13 -20.51 -29.24
N TYR A 182 -14.94 -20.40 -30.56
CA TYR A 182 -15.46 -19.29 -31.35
C TYR A 182 -16.01 -19.82 -32.67
N THR A 183 -17.12 -19.25 -33.12
CA THR A 183 -17.74 -19.54 -34.41
C THR A 183 -17.70 -18.26 -35.23
N THR A 184 -17.10 -18.34 -36.42
CA THR A 184 -17.04 -17.24 -37.37
C THR A 184 -17.81 -17.59 -38.63
N THR A 185 -18.35 -16.57 -39.31
CA THR A 185 -19.03 -16.74 -40.59
C THR A 185 -18.06 -16.37 -41.70
N CYS A 186 -17.79 -17.31 -42.60
CA CYS A 186 -16.92 -17.12 -43.74
C CYS A 186 -17.58 -16.22 -44.79
N SER A 187 -16.81 -15.28 -45.35
CA SER A 187 -17.25 -14.53 -46.54
C SER A 187 -17.41 -15.47 -47.73
N THR A 188 -18.34 -15.14 -48.63
CA THR A 188 -18.47 -15.84 -49.91
C THR A 188 -17.28 -15.61 -50.84
N THR A 189 -16.45 -14.59 -50.55
CA THR A 189 -15.27 -14.21 -51.34
C THR A 189 -13.93 -14.71 -50.77
N MET A 190 -13.93 -15.38 -49.61
CA MET A 190 -12.71 -15.95 -49.02
C MET A 190 -12.59 -17.45 -49.33
N THR A 191 -11.35 -17.94 -49.35
CA THR A 191 -11.07 -19.38 -49.42
C THR A 191 -11.38 -20.08 -48.10
N LEU A 192 -11.64 -21.38 -48.15
CA LEU A 192 -11.85 -22.20 -46.94
C LEU A 192 -10.65 -22.14 -45.99
N GLY A 193 -9.42 -22.12 -46.53
CA GLY A 193 -8.18 -22.03 -45.76
C GLY A 193 -8.02 -20.67 -45.04
N GLU A 194 -8.40 -19.58 -45.70
CA GLU A 194 -8.46 -18.25 -45.07
C GLU A 194 -9.50 -18.23 -43.94
N CYS A 195 -10.70 -18.80 -44.16
CA CYS A 195 -11.72 -18.88 -43.12
C CYS A 195 -11.27 -19.70 -41.90
N VAL A 196 -10.62 -20.84 -42.14
CA VAL A 196 -10.03 -21.68 -41.09
C VAL A 196 -8.99 -20.90 -40.27
N SER A 197 -8.11 -20.18 -40.95
CA SER A 197 -7.07 -19.38 -40.30
C SER A 197 -7.67 -18.24 -39.47
N GLN A 198 -8.69 -17.57 -39.99
CA GLN A 198 -9.42 -16.54 -39.28
C GLN A 198 -10.13 -17.10 -38.04
N GLY A 199 -10.80 -18.24 -38.14
CA GLY A 199 -11.43 -18.92 -37.00
C GLY A 199 -10.44 -19.23 -35.89
N LYS A 200 -9.26 -19.79 -36.23
CA LYS A 200 -8.18 -20.05 -35.27
C LYS A 200 -7.69 -18.76 -34.59
N TYR A 201 -7.49 -17.71 -35.37
CA TYR A 201 -7.03 -16.41 -34.85
C TYR A 201 -8.05 -15.78 -33.90
N LEU A 202 -9.34 -15.79 -34.26
CA LEU A 202 -10.41 -15.26 -33.41
C LEU A 202 -10.62 -16.08 -32.13
N THR A 203 -10.51 -17.41 -32.19
CA THR A 203 -10.53 -18.25 -30.98
C THR A 203 -9.35 -17.92 -30.06
N LYS A 204 -8.14 -17.74 -30.61
CA LYS A 204 -6.95 -17.34 -29.84
C LYS A 204 -7.15 -15.96 -29.18
N GLN A 205 -7.70 -14.98 -29.90
CA GLN A 205 -8.03 -13.67 -29.34
C GLN A 205 -9.07 -13.78 -28.21
N LYS A 206 -10.11 -14.61 -28.38
CA LYS A 206 -11.09 -14.88 -27.33
C LYS A 206 -10.42 -15.49 -26.10
N ALA A 207 -9.50 -16.43 -26.27
CA ALA A 207 -8.73 -17.02 -25.17
C ALA A 207 -7.94 -15.94 -24.39
N VAL A 208 -7.22 -15.06 -25.09
CA VAL A 208 -6.47 -13.95 -24.47
C VAL A 208 -7.40 -13.00 -23.72
N LYS A 209 -8.55 -12.63 -24.30
CA LYS A 209 -9.53 -11.76 -23.64
C LYS A 209 -10.13 -12.40 -22.39
N THR A 210 -10.56 -13.67 -22.49
CA THR A 210 -11.10 -14.42 -21.36
C THR A 210 -10.07 -14.58 -20.24
N PHE A 211 -8.80 -14.85 -20.59
CA PHE A 211 -7.71 -14.89 -19.63
C PHE A 211 -7.50 -13.55 -18.93
N LYS A 212 -7.48 -12.44 -19.69
CA LYS A 212 -7.36 -11.09 -19.13
C LYS A 212 -8.46 -10.82 -18.10
N ASP A 213 -9.71 -11.09 -18.45
CA ASP A 213 -10.86 -10.84 -17.59
C ASP A 213 -10.82 -11.72 -16.33
N LYS A 214 -10.44 -13.00 -16.48
CA LYS A 214 -10.26 -13.95 -15.37
C LYS A 214 -9.13 -13.49 -14.44
N LEU A 215 -7.96 -13.18 -14.98
CA LEU A 215 -6.80 -12.69 -14.23
C LEU A 215 -7.14 -11.45 -13.42
N LEU A 216 -7.82 -10.47 -14.02
CA LEU A 216 -8.22 -9.25 -13.30
C LEU A 216 -9.31 -9.50 -12.26
N SER A 217 -10.15 -10.53 -12.45
CA SER A 217 -11.19 -10.91 -11.48
C SER A 217 -10.64 -11.68 -10.28
N SER A 218 -9.53 -12.41 -10.45
CA SER A 218 -8.92 -13.21 -9.39
C SER A 218 -8.02 -12.39 -8.45
N LEU A 219 -7.65 -11.16 -8.86
CA LEU A 219 -6.84 -10.29 -8.01
C LEU A 219 -7.52 -9.99 -6.67
N THR A 220 -6.74 -9.99 -5.60
CA THR A 220 -7.19 -9.63 -4.25
C THR A 220 -7.76 -8.21 -4.17
N GLU A 221 -7.29 -7.31 -5.05
CA GLU A 221 -7.75 -5.93 -5.17
C GLU A 221 -8.36 -5.65 -6.56
N SER A 222 -9.14 -6.59 -7.08
CA SER A 222 -9.71 -6.56 -8.43
C SER A 222 -10.53 -5.30 -8.77
N THR A 223 -11.27 -4.74 -7.80
CA THR A 223 -12.06 -3.52 -8.02
C THR A 223 -11.17 -2.32 -8.34
N LEU A 224 -10.12 -2.11 -7.54
CA LEU A 224 -9.15 -1.03 -7.73
C LEU A 224 -8.31 -1.26 -9.00
N ALA A 225 -7.88 -2.50 -9.24
CA ALA A 225 -7.12 -2.85 -10.44
C ALA A 225 -7.92 -2.58 -11.72
N ARG A 226 -9.23 -2.88 -11.75
CA ARG A 226 -10.09 -2.57 -12.90
C ARG A 226 -10.29 -1.07 -13.11
N GLN A 227 -10.41 -0.30 -12.03
CA GLN A 227 -10.54 1.15 -12.11
C GLN A 227 -9.31 1.81 -12.74
N ASN A 228 -8.11 1.27 -12.45
CA ASN A 228 -6.83 1.84 -12.92
C ASN A 228 -6.18 1.00 -14.04
N LEU A 229 -6.96 0.24 -14.80
CA LEU A 229 -6.45 -0.63 -15.87
C LEU A 229 -6.02 0.15 -17.12
N GLU A 230 -6.53 1.36 -17.31
CA GLU A 230 -6.27 2.16 -18.50
C GLU A 230 -4.77 2.43 -18.68
N GLY A 231 -4.23 2.14 -19.86
CA GLY A 231 -2.81 2.29 -20.16
C GLY A 231 -1.89 1.21 -19.57
N VAL A 232 -2.40 0.25 -18.79
CA VAL A 232 -1.60 -0.84 -18.21
C VAL A 232 -1.45 -2.01 -19.18
N GLN A 233 -0.22 -2.32 -19.56
CA GLN A 233 0.11 -3.45 -20.43
C GLN A 233 0.40 -4.71 -19.59
N LEU A 234 -0.49 -5.71 -19.69
CA LEU A 234 -0.33 -6.99 -18.99
C LEU A 234 0.56 -8.00 -19.73
N ASN A 235 0.88 -7.72 -21.00
CA ASN A 235 1.74 -8.54 -21.88
C ASN A 235 1.41 -10.04 -21.77
N ILE A 236 0.20 -10.41 -22.20
CA ILE A 236 -0.29 -11.78 -22.15
C ILE A 236 0.32 -12.58 -23.31
N HIS A 237 1.04 -13.65 -22.97
CA HIS A 237 1.68 -14.53 -23.92
C HIS A 237 0.93 -15.86 -24.00
N VAL A 238 0.67 -16.32 -25.22
CA VAL A 238 0.17 -17.68 -25.47
C VAL A 238 1.39 -18.59 -25.58
N GLN A 239 1.64 -19.42 -24.55
CA GLN A 239 2.78 -20.35 -24.52
C GLN A 239 2.54 -21.52 -25.46
N GLU A 240 1.36 -22.13 -25.33
CA GLU A 240 0.93 -23.26 -26.13
C GLU A 240 -0.54 -23.11 -26.52
N SER A 241 -0.91 -23.60 -27.70
CA SER A 241 -2.30 -23.65 -28.13
C SER A 241 -2.56 -24.87 -28.99
N GLN A 242 -3.54 -25.68 -28.59
CA GLN A 242 -3.96 -26.88 -29.32
C GLN A 242 -5.43 -26.81 -29.71
N ILE A 243 -5.75 -27.19 -30.95
CA ILE A 243 -7.13 -27.24 -31.44
C ILE A 243 -7.70 -28.59 -31.02
N ILE A 244 -8.76 -28.57 -30.22
CA ILE A 244 -9.47 -29.77 -29.79
C ILE A 244 -10.45 -30.20 -30.87
N LYS A 245 -11.22 -29.24 -31.39
CA LYS A 245 -12.25 -29.49 -32.40
C LYS A 245 -12.38 -28.30 -33.32
N SER A 246 -12.49 -28.56 -34.61
CA SER A 246 -12.84 -27.53 -35.58
C SER A 246 -13.57 -28.12 -36.77
N GLY A 247 -14.45 -27.34 -37.39
CA GLY A 247 -15.19 -27.80 -38.55
C GLY A 247 -16.13 -26.74 -39.12
N PHE A 248 -16.53 -26.98 -40.37
CA PHE A 248 -17.58 -26.21 -41.02
C PHE A 248 -18.96 -26.73 -40.59
N SER A 249 -19.90 -25.82 -40.42
CA SER A 249 -21.30 -26.13 -40.15
C SER A 249 -22.22 -25.21 -40.96
N GLY A 250 -23.34 -25.76 -41.44
CA GLY A 250 -24.29 -25.02 -42.28
C GLY A 250 -23.65 -24.53 -43.58
N ASP A 251 -24.10 -23.36 -44.06
CA ASP A 251 -23.75 -22.86 -45.40
C ASP A 251 -22.36 -22.21 -45.46
N ASN A 252 -21.92 -21.55 -44.38
CA ASN A 252 -20.65 -20.80 -44.38
C ASN A 252 -20.08 -20.53 -42.98
N THR A 253 -20.45 -21.28 -41.93
CA THR A 253 -19.89 -21.05 -40.59
C THR A 253 -18.75 -22.01 -40.28
N TYR A 254 -17.74 -21.53 -39.57
CA TYR A 254 -16.61 -22.32 -39.12
C TYR A 254 -16.43 -22.15 -37.61
N SER A 255 -16.49 -23.26 -36.89
CA SER A 255 -16.29 -23.30 -35.44
C SER A 255 -14.91 -23.83 -35.10
N THR A 256 -14.25 -23.21 -34.12
CA THR A 256 -12.96 -23.65 -33.57
C THR A 256 -13.01 -23.65 -32.06
N GLN A 257 -12.67 -24.79 -31.47
CA GLN A 257 -12.47 -25.03 -30.04
C GLN A 257 -10.98 -25.31 -29.79
N MET A 258 -10.39 -24.56 -28.88
CA MET A 258 -8.95 -24.57 -28.61
C MET A 258 -8.71 -24.56 -27.11
N GLN A 259 -7.70 -25.31 -26.68
CA GLN A 259 -7.09 -25.13 -25.37
C GLN A 259 -5.81 -24.32 -25.53
N ALA A 260 -5.64 -23.29 -24.71
CA ALA A 260 -4.48 -22.41 -24.73
C ALA A 260 -3.90 -22.25 -23.33
N GLN A 261 -2.58 -22.41 -23.21
CA GLN A 261 -1.83 -22.06 -22.01
C GLN A 261 -1.36 -20.61 -22.12
N LEU A 262 -1.79 -19.78 -21.18
CA LEU A 262 -1.61 -18.34 -21.19
C LEU A 262 -0.84 -17.91 -19.95
N GLN A 263 0.04 -16.93 -20.11
CA GLN A 263 0.77 -16.32 -19.00
C GLN A 263 0.88 -14.82 -19.20
N ALA A 264 0.53 -14.04 -18.18
CA ALA A 264 0.79 -12.61 -18.15
C ALA A 264 2.22 -12.33 -17.70
N LYS A 265 2.89 -11.39 -18.38
CA LYS A 265 4.25 -10.93 -18.09
C LYS A 265 4.27 -9.40 -18.01
N PRO A 266 3.53 -8.81 -17.07
CA PRO A 266 3.38 -7.37 -17.00
C PRO A 266 4.72 -6.67 -16.72
N GLU A 267 4.79 -5.39 -17.09
CA GLU A 267 5.91 -4.53 -16.69
C GLU A 267 5.98 -4.37 -15.17
N LEU A 268 7.17 -4.03 -14.65
CA LEU A 268 7.38 -3.87 -13.20
C LEU A 268 6.46 -2.82 -12.58
N ALA A 269 6.14 -1.76 -13.33
CA ALA A 269 5.26 -0.69 -12.88
C ALA A 269 3.77 -1.06 -12.88
N ALA A 270 3.36 -2.15 -13.56
CA ALA A 270 1.95 -2.47 -13.76
C ALA A 270 1.20 -2.65 -12.44
N ALA A 271 1.80 -3.31 -11.44
CA ALA A 271 1.19 -3.48 -10.12
C ALA A 271 0.97 -2.12 -9.42
N CYS A 272 1.90 -1.18 -9.55
CA CYS A 272 1.76 0.16 -8.99
C CYS A 272 0.68 0.97 -9.70
N SER A 273 0.61 0.90 -11.03
CA SER A 273 -0.44 1.55 -11.82
C SER A 273 -1.82 1.03 -11.45
N LEU A 274 -1.99 -0.31 -11.36
CA LEU A 274 -3.26 -0.93 -10.98
C LEU A 274 -3.70 -0.58 -9.55
N LEU A 275 -2.75 -0.41 -8.63
CA LEU A 275 -3.01 0.01 -7.25
C LEU A 275 -3.10 1.53 -7.07
N ASN A 276 -2.85 2.32 -8.11
CA ASN A 276 -2.73 3.78 -8.06
C ASN A 276 -1.76 4.25 -6.95
N VAL A 277 -0.57 3.65 -6.90
CA VAL A 277 0.50 4.02 -5.95
C VAL A 277 1.73 4.51 -6.71
N GLU A 278 2.57 5.27 -6.03
CA GLU A 278 3.78 5.82 -6.64
C GLU A 278 4.71 4.75 -7.22
N SER A 279 5.33 5.05 -8.35
CA SER A 279 6.23 4.10 -9.03
C SER A 279 7.44 3.69 -8.18
N ARG A 280 7.79 4.48 -7.15
CA ARG A 280 8.88 4.17 -6.21
C ARG A 280 8.70 2.82 -5.51
N TYR A 281 7.47 2.34 -5.34
CA TYR A 281 7.21 1.03 -4.70
C TYR A 281 7.50 -0.16 -5.61
N CYS A 282 7.44 0.04 -6.93
CA CYS A 282 7.72 -1.01 -7.93
C CYS A 282 9.17 -0.97 -8.44
N LEU A 283 9.81 0.20 -8.43
CA LEU A 283 11.12 0.44 -9.04
C LEU A 283 12.28 0.45 -8.03
N LYS A 284 12.07 0.01 -6.77
CA LYS A 284 13.13 -0.05 -5.76
C LYS A 284 14.29 -0.91 -6.28
N GLY A 285 15.44 -0.27 -6.53
CA GLY A 285 16.67 -0.93 -7.02
C GLY A 285 16.87 -0.92 -8.54
N GLN A 286 15.98 -0.29 -9.32
CA GLN A 286 16.09 -0.19 -10.79
C GLN A 286 16.13 1.25 -11.30
N VAL A 287 16.89 2.12 -10.63
CA VAL A 287 17.24 3.45 -11.19
C VAL A 287 18.34 3.33 -12.26
N GLN A 288 18.79 2.12 -12.59
CA GLN A 288 19.74 1.91 -13.69
C GLN A 288 19.28 0.77 -14.58
N SER A 289 19.12 1.09 -15.88
CA SER A 289 18.91 0.18 -17.00
C SER A 289 17.47 -0.37 -17.05
N ARG A 290 16.67 -0.17 -18.10
CA ARG A 290 16.99 -0.27 -19.53
C ARG A 290 16.01 0.56 -20.35
N LYS A 291 16.54 1.42 -21.22
CA LYS A 291 15.90 1.68 -22.52
C LYS A 291 16.12 0.43 -23.38
N ASP A 292 15.41 -0.66 -23.07
CA ASP A 292 15.31 -1.76 -24.03
C ASP A 292 14.11 -1.48 -24.91
N LYS A 293 14.38 -1.42 -26.22
CA LYS A 293 13.37 -1.38 -27.27
C LYS A 293 12.66 -2.73 -27.30
N ASP A 294 11.83 -3.00 -26.31
CA ASP A 294 10.83 -4.04 -26.43
C ASP A 294 9.88 -3.63 -27.55
N LYS A 295 9.61 -4.57 -28.46
CA LYS A 295 8.61 -4.40 -29.53
C LYS A 295 7.25 -4.24 -28.87
N GLN A 296 6.91 -3.00 -28.52
CA GLN A 296 5.58 -2.59 -28.09
C GLN A 296 4.59 -2.90 -29.21
N TRP A 297 3.35 -3.28 -28.92
CA TRP A 297 2.34 -3.50 -29.95
C TRP A 297 1.42 -2.28 -30.01
N ALA A 298 1.03 -1.86 -31.20
CA ALA A 298 0.23 -0.66 -31.44
C ALA A 298 -0.97 -0.98 -32.34
N ASN A 299 -2.11 -0.36 -32.04
CA ASN A 299 -3.30 -0.41 -32.89
C ASN A 299 -3.12 0.53 -34.08
N VAL A 300 -3.18 -0.01 -35.29
CA VAL A 300 -3.07 0.73 -36.53
C VAL A 300 -4.37 0.61 -37.30
N THR A 301 -4.94 1.75 -37.69
CA THR A 301 -6.12 1.79 -38.56
C THR A 301 -5.69 2.17 -39.98
N VAL A 302 -5.99 1.34 -40.98
CA VAL A 302 -5.74 1.68 -42.39
C VAL A 302 -7.05 2.13 -43.04
N ARG A 303 -7.04 3.32 -43.65
CA ARG A 303 -8.20 3.90 -44.35
C ARG A 303 -7.79 4.35 -45.75
N SER A 304 -8.62 4.03 -46.73
CA SER A 304 -8.45 4.45 -48.12
C SER A 304 -9.56 5.42 -48.52
N ASP A 305 -9.32 6.20 -49.58
CA ASP A 305 -10.34 7.00 -50.25
C ASP A 305 -11.26 6.17 -51.16
N GLN A 306 -10.96 4.88 -51.31
CA GLN A 306 -11.76 3.91 -52.08
C GLN A 306 -12.33 2.81 -51.17
N TYR A 307 -13.47 2.24 -51.57
CA TYR A 307 -14.09 1.08 -50.90
C TYR A 307 -13.79 -0.23 -51.66
N ASN A 308 -13.90 -1.39 -50.98
CA ASN A 308 -13.60 -2.71 -51.56
C ASN A 308 -12.18 -2.81 -52.15
N ASP A 309 -11.21 -2.23 -51.47
CA ASP A 309 -9.78 -2.43 -51.72
C ASP A 309 -9.25 -3.61 -50.89
N ALA A 310 -8.02 -4.05 -51.14
CA ALA A 310 -7.36 -5.11 -50.40
C ALA A 310 -6.11 -4.58 -49.69
N VAL A 311 -6.09 -4.70 -48.36
CA VAL A 311 -5.00 -4.29 -47.48
C VAL A 311 -4.14 -5.51 -47.15
N THR A 312 -2.84 -5.38 -47.37
CA THR A 312 -1.81 -6.36 -47.04
C THR A 312 -0.69 -5.67 -46.27
N ILE A 313 -0.21 -6.26 -45.18
CA ILE A 313 0.91 -5.72 -44.39
C ILE A 313 1.95 -6.80 -44.15
N ASP A 314 3.20 -6.48 -44.49
CA ASP A 314 4.34 -7.41 -44.50
C ASP A 314 4.03 -8.72 -45.25
N GLY A 315 3.20 -8.63 -46.30
CA GLY A 315 2.75 -9.77 -47.09
C GLY A 315 1.53 -10.54 -46.54
N VAL A 316 0.97 -10.15 -45.40
CA VAL A 316 -0.24 -10.77 -44.80
C VAL A 316 -1.49 -9.97 -45.15
N LYS A 317 -2.54 -10.63 -45.66
CA LYS A 317 -3.80 -9.98 -46.10
C LYS A 317 -4.75 -9.75 -44.90
N TYR A 318 -5.25 -8.52 -44.75
CA TYR A 318 -6.08 -8.08 -43.62
C TYR A 318 -7.53 -7.73 -43.99
N GLY A 319 -7.88 -7.76 -45.28
CA GLY A 319 -9.24 -7.46 -45.76
C GLY A 319 -9.30 -6.11 -46.48
N SER A 320 -10.45 -5.43 -46.42
CA SER A 320 -10.67 -4.13 -47.07
C SER A 320 -10.69 -2.98 -46.07
N THR A 321 -10.35 -1.76 -46.52
CA THR A 321 -10.45 -0.58 -45.66
C THR A 321 -11.91 -0.21 -45.37
N PRO A 322 -12.21 0.39 -44.20
CA PRO A 322 -11.30 0.61 -43.07
C PRO A 322 -11.02 -0.68 -42.29
N VAL A 323 -9.76 -0.92 -41.93
CA VAL A 323 -9.35 -2.08 -41.14
C VAL A 323 -8.49 -1.66 -39.94
N GLU A 324 -8.78 -2.20 -38.76
CA GLU A 324 -8.02 -1.99 -37.53
C GLU A 324 -7.25 -3.26 -37.17
N ILE A 325 -5.95 -3.10 -36.90
CA ILE A 325 -5.00 -4.21 -36.74
C ILE A 325 -3.99 -3.87 -35.66
N VAL A 326 -3.44 -4.91 -35.01
CA VAL A 326 -2.40 -4.72 -33.99
C VAL A 326 -1.06 -5.17 -34.56
N LEU A 327 -0.09 -4.26 -34.63
CA LEU A 327 1.25 -4.49 -35.19
C LEU A 327 2.33 -4.17 -34.14
N PRO A 328 3.47 -4.87 -34.12
CA PRO A 328 4.60 -4.48 -33.28
C PRO A 328 5.14 -3.10 -33.70
N THR A 329 5.82 -2.40 -32.80
CA THR A 329 6.49 -1.14 -33.10
C THR A 329 7.71 -1.44 -33.95
N GLY A 330 7.90 -0.65 -34.99
CA GLY A 330 8.87 -0.94 -36.03
C GLY A 330 8.42 -0.50 -37.41
N ARG A 331 9.18 -0.94 -38.41
CA ARG A 331 8.90 -0.64 -39.80
C ARG A 331 8.07 -1.75 -40.41
N HIS A 332 6.92 -1.38 -40.98
CA HIS A 332 5.97 -2.30 -41.61
C HIS A 332 5.70 -1.82 -43.03
N GLN A 333 5.65 -2.76 -43.98
CA GLN A 333 5.28 -2.47 -45.36
C GLN A 333 3.77 -2.60 -45.50
N VAL A 334 3.09 -1.48 -45.75
CA VAL A 334 1.66 -1.44 -46.04
C VAL A 334 1.45 -1.41 -47.54
N THR A 335 0.65 -2.35 -48.04
CA THR A 335 0.24 -2.45 -49.43
C THR A 335 -1.27 -2.40 -49.52
N VAL A 336 -1.82 -1.48 -50.32
CA VAL A 336 -3.26 -1.37 -50.59
C VAL A 336 -3.46 -1.44 -52.11
N SER A 337 -4.24 -2.41 -52.56
CA SER A 337 -4.48 -2.67 -53.98
C SER A 337 -5.96 -2.71 -54.30
N LYS A 338 -6.34 -2.20 -55.48
CA LYS A 338 -7.70 -2.23 -56.01
C LYS A 338 -7.65 -2.30 -57.53
N ASP A 339 -8.55 -3.07 -58.14
CA ASP A 339 -8.65 -3.17 -59.60
C ASP A 339 -8.96 -1.78 -60.22
N GLY A 340 -8.23 -1.43 -61.27
CA GLY A 340 -8.31 -0.12 -61.94
C GLY A 340 -7.49 1.01 -61.28
N TYR A 341 -6.79 0.72 -60.18
CA TYR A 341 -5.96 1.69 -59.45
C TYR A 341 -4.52 1.20 -59.33
N GLU A 342 -3.59 2.15 -59.23
CA GLU A 342 -2.19 1.87 -58.94
C GLU A 342 -2.08 1.31 -57.52
N THR A 343 -1.29 0.25 -57.35
CA THR A 343 -1.06 -0.35 -56.03
C THR A 343 -0.26 0.60 -55.16
N TYR A 344 -0.83 0.99 -54.03
CA TYR A 344 -0.13 1.77 -53.01
C TYR A 344 0.80 0.85 -52.24
N ASN A 345 2.10 1.18 -52.17
CA ASN A 345 3.07 0.43 -51.38
C ASN A 345 3.98 1.40 -50.61
N ARG A 346 3.95 1.36 -49.27
CA ARG A 346 4.74 2.25 -48.42
C ARG A 346 5.19 1.58 -47.14
N VAL A 347 6.46 1.79 -46.78
CA VAL A 347 6.98 1.44 -45.46
C VAL A 347 6.63 2.55 -44.47
N ILE A 348 5.93 2.20 -43.40
CA ILE A 348 5.57 3.10 -42.29
C ILE A 348 6.35 2.71 -41.03
N SER A 349 6.63 3.69 -40.17
CA SER A 349 7.25 3.43 -38.86
C SER A 349 6.21 3.63 -37.77
N ILE A 350 5.84 2.54 -37.11
CA ILE A 350 4.81 2.52 -36.05
C ILE A 350 5.53 2.62 -34.71
N ASN A 351 5.25 3.70 -33.97
CA ASN A 351 5.81 3.94 -32.63
C ASN A 351 4.73 3.96 -31.54
N SER A 352 3.45 4.11 -31.93
CA SER A 352 2.26 4.16 -31.06
C SER A 352 1.03 3.86 -31.92
N ASN A 353 -0.17 3.89 -31.32
CA ASN A 353 -1.42 3.79 -32.09
C ASN A 353 -1.45 4.87 -33.18
N ASP A 354 -1.82 4.49 -34.40
CA ASP A 354 -1.74 5.38 -35.57
C ASP A 354 -2.82 5.08 -36.62
N THR A 355 -3.11 6.03 -37.49
CA THR A 355 -4.02 5.86 -38.63
C THR A 355 -3.31 6.17 -39.94
N VAL A 356 -3.21 5.16 -40.80
CA VAL A 356 -2.59 5.25 -42.12
C VAL A 356 -3.66 5.61 -43.14
N TRP A 357 -3.57 6.82 -43.67
CA TRP A 357 -4.42 7.29 -44.76
C TRP A 357 -3.78 6.99 -46.11
N VAL A 358 -4.51 6.26 -46.95
CA VAL A 358 -4.10 5.87 -48.30
C VAL A 358 -4.98 6.61 -49.30
N LYS A 359 -4.34 7.13 -50.35
CA LYS A 359 -5.01 7.71 -51.50
C LYS A 359 -4.60 6.91 -52.74
N LEU A 360 -5.54 6.22 -53.36
CA LEU A 360 -5.29 5.43 -54.56
C LEU A 360 -5.43 6.29 -55.82
N MET A 361 -4.49 6.18 -56.74
CA MET A 361 -4.54 6.86 -58.04
C MET A 361 -5.06 5.89 -59.10
N PRO A 362 -5.98 6.31 -59.99
CA PRO A 362 -6.39 5.47 -61.13
C PRO A 362 -5.19 5.15 -62.02
N ASN A 363 -5.18 3.95 -62.61
CA ASN A 363 -4.15 3.58 -63.59
C ASN A 363 -4.20 4.51 -64.81
N LYS A 364 -3.02 4.92 -65.31
CA LYS A 364 -2.91 5.81 -66.49
C LYS A 364 -3.18 5.13 -67.84
N GLU A 365 -3.61 3.88 -67.83
CA GLU A 365 -4.06 3.14 -69.02
C GLU A 365 -5.40 2.50 -68.70
N GLY A 366 -6.47 3.25 -68.98
CA GLY A 366 -7.87 2.84 -68.89
C GLY A 366 -8.67 3.58 -69.94
#